data_AF-A0A2M7W2P1-F1
#
_entry.id   AF-A0A2M7W2P1-F1
#
_cell.length_a   1.000
_cell.length_b   1.000
_cell.length_c   1.000
_cell.angle_alpha   90.00
_cell.angle_beta   90.00
_cell.angle_gamma   90.00
#
_symmetry.space_group_name_H-M   'P 1'
#
loop_
_entity.id
_entity.type
_entity.pdbx_description
1 polymer ?
#
loop_
_entity_poly.entity_id
_entity_poly.type
_entity_poly.pdbx_seq_one_letter_code
_entity_poly.pdbx_strand_id
1 'polypeptide(L)'
;MPFELDQRQRSLKDLSFVLSYLGFLLITAGTVLLLIPALPWVYYRINVEATSNEVETLTGFIGIGSVDGISPTPTAIVGSGTPIPIITREVKPPVKLPSFDASLPTQNTLTIPRIGVNAVLQEGTDSKKALYRGVWRVPEFGTPLKNDNPIILAAHRFGYIEWSSTFRKTNTFANLPNVKVGDTFQLTWDQRAFVYKVYKTEEGKLLTDYNA
;
A
#
# COMPACT_ATOMS: atom_id res chain seq x y z
N MET A 1 -73.75 14.54 -32.31
CA MET A 1 -73.07 15.12 -31.13
C MET A 1 -72.55 14.12 -30.09
N PRO A 2 -73.10 12.89 -29.86
CA PRO A 2 -72.54 11.98 -28.85
C PRO A 2 -71.27 11.23 -29.29
N PHE A 3 -71.08 11.00 -30.60
CA PHE A 3 -69.93 10.27 -31.15
C PHE A 3 -68.58 11.00 -30.96
N GLU A 4 -68.55 12.32 -31.11
CA GLU A 4 -67.30 13.09 -30.92
C GLU A 4 -66.86 13.17 -29.46
N LEU A 5 -67.82 13.18 -28.52
CA LEU A 5 -67.52 13.22 -27.08
C LEU A 5 -66.88 11.90 -26.63
N ASP A 6 -67.35 10.77 -27.14
CA ASP A 6 -66.79 9.45 -26.83
C ASP A 6 -65.36 9.29 -27.40
N GLN A 7 -65.12 9.73 -28.64
CA GLN A 7 -63.77 9.72 -29.22
C GLN A 7 -62.77 10.58 -28.43
N ARG A 8 -63.18 11.79 -28.02
CA ARG A 8 -62.33 12.66 -27.19
C ARG A 8 -62.04 12.04 -25.82
N GLN A 9 -63.04 11.44 -25.18
CA GLN A 9 -62.84 10.76 -23.89
C GLN A 9 -61.91 9.55 -24.00
N ARG A 10 -61.98 8.78 -25.10
CA ARG A 10 -61.05 7.68 -25.36
C ARG A 10 -59.62 8.20 -25.57
N SER A 11 -59.43 9.22 -26.39
CA SER A 11 -58.12 9.84 -26.63
C SER A 11 -57.47 10.40 -25.35
N LEU A 12 -58.26 11.03 -24.46
CA LEU A 12 -57.77 11.53 -23.18
C LEU A 12 -57.35 10.41 -22.22
N LYS A 13 -58.07 9.29 -22.21
CA LYS A 13 -57.70 8.11 -21.40
C LYS A 13 -56.41 7.48 -21.91
N ASP A 14 -56.26 7.33 -23.22
CA ASP A 14 -55.04 6.78 -23.83
C ASP A 14 -53.84 7.70 -23.56
N LEU A 15 -54.01 9.02 -23.68
CA LEU A 15 -52.96 10.00 -23.35
C LEU A 15 -52.56 9.95 -21.86
N SER A 16 -53.53 9.86 -20.96
CA SER A 16 -53.28 9.72 -19.52
C SER A 16 -52.54 8.44 -19.19
N PHE A 17 -52.85 7.33 -19.88
CA PHE A 17 -52.18 6.06 -19.70
C PHE A 17 -50.72 6.12 -20.18
N VAL A 18 -50.48 6.71 -21.35
CA VAL A 18 -49.12 6.93 -21.89
C VAL A 18 -48.28 7.81 -20.96
N LEU A 19 -48.86 8.91 -20.46
CA LEU A 19 -48.15 9.82 -19.56
C LEU A 19 -47.82 9.17 -18.22
N SER A 20 -48.73 8.35 -17.68
CA SER A 20 -48.51 7.60 -16.44
C SER A 20 -47.41 6.54 -16.60
N TYR A 21 -47.41 5.82 -17.73
CA TYR A 21 -46.37 4.85 -18.05
C TYR A 21 -45.00 5.52 -18.22
N LEU A 22 -44.94 6.65 -18.94
CA LEU A 22 -43.72 7.43 -19.10
C LEU A 22 -43.20 7.95 -17.77
N GLY A 23 -44.10 8.43 -16.89
CA GLY A 23 -43.76 8.87 -15.54
C GLY A 23 -43.14 7.75 -14.70
N PHE A 24 -43.75 6.56 -14.71
CA PHE A 24 -43.21 5.40 -14.00
C PHE A 24 -41.85 4.97 -14.55
N LEU A 25 -41.68 4.98 -15.87
CA LEU A 25 -40.42 4.67 -16.53
C LEU A 25 -39.31 5.68 -16.15
N LEU A 26 -39.62 6.96 -16.08
CA LEU A 26 -38.66 7.98 -15.65
C LEU A 26 -38.29 7.87 -14.16
N ILE A 27 -39.25 7.57 -13.28
CA ILE A 27 -38.99 7.37 -11.85
C ILE A 27 -38.10 6.14 -11.62
N THR A 28 -38.41 5.04 -12.30
CA THR A 28 -37.60 3.81 -12.22
C THR A 28 -36.19 4.03 -12.75
N ALA A 29 -36.04 4.64 -13.93
CA ALA A 29 -34.73 5.00 -14.48
C ALA A 29 -33.94 5.94 -13.55
N GLY A 30 -34.58 6.97 -13.00
CA GLY A 30 -33.96 7.89 -12.04
C GLY A 30 -33.51 7.19 -10.76
N THR A 31 -34.30 6.24 -10.26
CA THR A 31 -33.93 5.43 -9.08
C THR A 31 -32.71 4.56 -9.37
N VAL A 32 -32.64 3.92 -10.54
CA VAL A 32 -31.46 3.15 -10.96
C VAL A 32 -30.22 4.05 -11.05
N LEU A 33 -30.35 5.23 -11.65
CA LEU A 33 -29.26 6.22 -11.75
C LEU A 33 -28.75 6.67 -10.37
N LEU A 34 -29.64 6.88 -9.40
CA LEU A 34 -29.26 7.22 -8.02
C LEU A 34 -28.52 6.11 -7.31
N LEU A 35 -28.71 4.85 -7.72
CA LEU A 35 -28.02 3.70 -7.14
C LEU A 35 -26.64 3.46 -7.78
N ILE A 36 -26.34 4.04 -8.95
CA ILE A 36 -25.03 3.86 -9.62
C ILE A 36 -23.84 4.19 -8.72
N PRO A 37 -23.81 5.31 -7.97
CA PRO A 37 -22.69 5.63 -7.07
C PRO A 37 -22.53 4.64 -5.91
N ALA A 38 -23.59 3.88 -5.57
CA ALA A 38 -23.57 2.88 -4.52
C ALA A 38 -23.15 1.49 -5.01
N LEU A 39 -23.13 1.23 -6.33
CA LEU A 39 -22.73 -0.06 -6.89
C LEU A 39 -21.31 -0.48 -6.54
N PRO A 40 -20.28 0.42 -6.54
CA PRO A 40 -18.94 0.04 -6.11
C PRO A 40 -18.95 -0.51 -4.69
N TRP A 41 -19.65 0.16 -3.76
CA TRP A 41 -19.73 -0.28 -2.36
C TRP A 41 -20.34 -1.68 -2.21
N VAL A 42 -21.44 -1.95 -2.93
CA VAL A 42 -22.09 -3.27 -2.92
C VAL A 42 -21.19 -4.33 -3.56
N TYR A 43 -20.57 -4.03 -4.71
CA TYR A 43 -19.69 -4.94 -5.42
C TYR A 43 -18.48 -5.37 -4.57
N TYR A 44 -17.81 -4.41 -3.91
CA TYR A 44 -16.68 -4.71 -3.03
C TYR A 44 -17.08 -5.48 -1.76
N ARG A 45 -18.34 -5.37 -1.34
CA ARG A 45 -18.86 -6.13 -0.19
C ARG A 45 -19.14 -7.59 -0.51
N ILE A 46 -19.56 -7.89 -1.74
CA ILE A 46 -19.92 -9.25 -2.17
C ILE A 46 -18.69 -9.97 -2.73
N ASN A 47 -17.84 -9.28 -3.49
CA ASN A 47 -16.63 -9.85 -4.09
C ASN A 47 -15.40 -9.45 -3.27
N VAL A 48 -15.24 -10.08 -2.10
CA VAL A 48 -14.07 -9.90 -1.22
C VAL A 48 -12.75 -10.27 -1.94
N GLU A 49 -12.84 -11.03 -3.04
CA GLU A 49 -11.72 -11.44 -3.89
C GLU A 49 -11.45 -10.54 -5.09
N ALA A 50 -12.30 -9.53 -5.39
CA ALA A 50 -12.05 -8.62 -6.51
C ALA A 50 -10.76 -7.81 -6.32
N THR A 51 -10.41 -7.50 -5.07
CA THR A 51 -9.10 -6.91 -4.70
C THR A 51 -7.95 -7.87 -4.94
N SER A 52 -8.17 -9.18 -4.87
CA SER A 52 -7.14 -10.22 -5.09
C SER A 52 -6.81 -10.37 -6.59
N ASN A 53 -7.82 -10.26 -7.46
CA ASN A 53 -7.67 -10.43 -8.91
C ASN A 53 -6.96 -9.24 -9.59
N GLU A 54 -7.07 -8.03 -9.05
CA GLU A 54 -6.28 -6.86 -9.48
C GLU A 54 -4.79 -6.98 -9.08
N VAL A 55 -4.48 -7.77 -8.03
CA VAL A 55 -3.11 -8.02 -7.57
C VAL A 55 -2.45 -9.13 -8.38
N GLU A 56 -3.19 -10.14 -8.82
CA GLU A 56 -2.66 -11.21 -9.69
C GLU A 56 -2.18 -10.70 -11.05
N THR A 57 -2.86 -9.68 -11.60
CA THR A 57 -2.42 -9.01 -12.83
C THR A 57 -1.13 -8.19 -12.64
N LEU A 58 -0.80 -7.82 -11.40
CA LEU A 58 0.46 -7.16 -11.05
C LEU A 58 1.57 -8.19 -10.79
N THR A 59 1.27 -9.35 -10.20
CA THR A 59 2.26 -10.43 -10.00
C THR A 59 2.60 -11.17 -11.29
N GLY A 60 1.66 -11.31 -12.23
CA GLY A 60 1.92 -11.90 -13.55
C GLY A 60 2.85 -11.07 -14.45
N PHE A 61 3.00 -9.77 -14.17
CA PHE A 61 3.94 -8.89 -14.87
C PHE A 61 5.35 -8.90 -14.26
N ILE A 62 5.50 -9.39 -13.04
CA ILE A 62 6.80 -9.58 -12.38
C ILE A 62 7.22 -11.04 -12.60
N GLY A 63 7.67 -11.34 -13.82
CA GLY A 63 8.30 -12.62 -14.15
C GLY A 63 9.62 -12.82 -13.40
N ILE A 64 9.56 -13.05 -12.08
CA ILE A 64 10.67 -13.64 -11.34
C ILE A 64 10.49 -15.14 -11.46
N GLY A 65 11.00 -15.69 -12.56
CA GLY A 65 11.17 -17.12 -12.71
C GLY A 65 11.94 -17.67 -11.52
N SER A 66 11.44 -18.78 -10.99
CA SER A 66 12.07 -19.62 -9.99
C SER A 66 13.54 -19.83 -10.31
N VAL A 67 14.44 -19.24 -9.51
CA VAL A 67 15.86 -19.61 -9.51
C VAL A 67 16.04 -20.59 -8.36
N ASP A 68 15.71 -21.84 -8.64
CA ASP A 68 16.15 -22.96 -7.82
C ASP A 68 17.67 -23.12 -7.96
N GLY A 69 18.35 -23.13 -6.82
CA GLY A 69 19.60 -23.86 -6.64
C GLY A 69 20.90 -23.14 -7.02
N ILE A 70 21.47 -22.37 -6.09
CA ILE A 70 22.92 -22.26 -5.96
C ILE A 70 23.31 -22.30 -4.48
N SER A 71 23.73 -23.49 -4.04
CA SER A 71 24.50 -23.71 -2.82
C SER A 71 25.97 -23.40 -3.10
N PRO A 72 26.67 -22.57 -2.32
CA PRO A 72 28.10 -22.37 -2.53
C PRO A 72 28.91 -23.42 -1.75
N THR A 73 29.43 -24.41 -2.48
CA THR A 73 30.62 -25.16 -2.05
C THR A 73 31.85 -24.50 -2.71
N PRO A 74 32.93 -24.19 -1.97
CA PRO A 74 34.10 -23.56 -2.56
C PRO A 74 34.99 -24.62 -3.24
N THR A 75 34.96 -24.68 -4.56
CA THR A 75 35.95 -25.40 -5.37
C THR A 75 37.02 -24.43 -5.83
N ALA A 76 38.25 -24.62 -5.35
CA ALA A 76 39.42 -23.90 -5.79
C ALA A 76 39.70 -24.17 -7.28
N ILE A 77 39.81 -23.11 -8.09
CA ILE A 77 40.41 -23.18 -9.42
C ILE A 77 41.63 -22.24 -9.44
N VAL A 78 42.79 -22.88 -9.48
CA VAL A 78 44.09 -22.31 -9.85
C VAL A 78 44.10 -22.16 -11.38
N GLY A 79 44.47 -20.98 -11.90
CA GLY A 79 44.97 -20.87 -13.28
C GLY A 79 44.71 -19.55 -14.02
N SER A 80 45.79 -18.79 -14.19
CA SER A 80 46.14 -17.99 -15.37
C SER A 80 45.47 -16.63 -15.63
N GLY A 81 46.17 -15.57 -15.20
CA GLY A 81 46.67 -14.54 -16.11
C GLY A 81 45.68 -13.65 -16.87
N THR A 82 45.03 -12.72 -16.17
CA THR A 82 44.69 -11.37 -16.68
C THR A 82 44.48 -10.47 -15.44
N PRO A 83 45.09 -9.27 -15.33
CA PRO A 83 44.77 -8.36 -14.23
C PRO A 83 43.34 -7.85 -14.43
N ILE A 84 42.39 -8.51 -13.77
CA ILE A 84 41.03 -7.98 -13.62
C ILE A 84 41.16 -6.70 -12.79
N PRO A 85 40.52 -5.58 -13.16
CA PRO A 85 40.48 -4.41 -12.28
C PRO A 85 39.91 -4.86 -10.93
N ILE A 86 40.74 -4.77 -9.89
CA ILE A 86 40.32 -5.00 -8.51
C ILE A 86 39.26 -3.93 -8.24
N ILE A 87 37.98 -4.32 -8.32
CA ILE A 87 36.90 -3.52 -7.76
C ILE A 87 37.11 -3.60 -6.25
N THR A 88 37.89 -2.66 -5.73
CA THR A 88 37.99 -2.39 -4.30
C THR A 88 36.58 -2.08 -3.85
N ARG A 89 35.89 -3.07 -3.26
CA ARG A 89 34.68 -2.81 -2.48
C ARG A 89 35.07 -1.78 -1.45
N GLU A 90 34.52 -0.58 -1.57
CA GLU A 90 34.67 0.46 -0.57
C GLU A 90 34.20 -0.13 0.76
N VAL A 91 35.14 -0.42 1.67
CA VAL A 91 34.83 -1.00 2.97
C VAL A 91 34.19 0.12 3.78
N LYS A 92 32.86 0.12 3.83
CA LYS A 92 32.08 1.05 4.64
C LYS A 92 32.61 0.99 6.08
N PRO A 93 33.08 2.11 6.66
CA PRO A 93 33.60 2.10 8.02
C PRO A 93 32.54 1.59 9.01
N PRO A 94 32.95 0.92 10.10
CA PRO A 94 32.02 0.34 11.05
C PRO A 94 31.11 1.44 11.62
N VAL A 95 29.80 1.29 11.40
CA VAL A 95 28.82 2.27 11.85
C VAL A 95 28.75 2.24 13.37
N LYS A 96 29.10 3.36 14.00
CA LYS A 96 28.95 3.54 15.45
C LYS A 96 27.47 3.50 15.80
N LEU A 97 27.04 2.44 16.50
CA LEU A 97 25.66 2.28 16.92
C LEU A 97 25.28 3.31 18.00
N PRO A 98 24.02 3.81 18.01
CA PRO A 98 23.49 4.60 19.13
C PRO A 98 23.58 3.81 20.43
N SER A 99 23.68 4.49 21.57
CA SER A 99 23.69 3.83 22.89
C SER A 99 22.36 3.11 23.16
N PHE A 100 22.43 2.00 23.89
CA PHE A 100 21.25 1.34 24.44
C PHE A 100 20.62 2.22 25.53
N ASP A 101 19.31 2.31 25.53
CA ASP A 101 18.52 3.08 26.49
C ASP A 101 17.32 2.27 26.97
N ALA A 102 17.38 1.80 28.23
CA ALA A 102 16.34 0.98 28.83
C ALA A 102 14.98 1.69 28.97
N SER A 103 14.92 3.02 28.83
CA SER A 103 13.67 3.77 28.87
C SER A 103 12.87 3.69 27.55
N LEU A 104 13.51 3.26 26.45
CA LEU A 104 12.86 3.09 25.17
C LEU A 104 12.00 1.82 25.13
N PRO A 105 10.93 1.78 24.30
CA PRO A 105 10.10 0.59 24.13
C PRO A 105 10.92 -0.64 23.73
N THR A 106 10.55 -1.79 24.31
CA THR A 106 11.15 -3.09 23.96
C THR A 106 10.75 -3.57 22.57
N GLN A 107 9.59 -3.09 22.07
CA GLN A 107 9.15 -3.33 20.70
C GLN A 107 9.83 -2.34 19.76
N ASN A 108 10.15 -2.79 18.55
CA ASN A 108 10.69 -1.92 17.52
C ASN A 108 9.58 -0.98 17.03
N THR A 109 9.85 0.33 17.01
CA THR A 109 8.84 1.34 16.67
C THR A 109 9.35 2.34 15.65
N LEU A 110 8.44 2.83 14.81
CA LEU A 110 8.67 3.92 13.88
C LEU A 110 7.86 5.14 14.32
N THR A 111 8.55 6.28 14.46
CA THR A 111 7.95 7.57 14.77
C THR A 111 8.29 8.57 13.67
N ILE A 112 7.27 9.11 12.99
CA ILE A 112 7.40 10.19 12.01
C ILE A 112 6.56 11.37 12.50
N PRO A 113 7.14 12.30 13.30
CA PRO A 113 6.38 13.36 13.97
C PRO A 113 5.57 14.24 13.02
N ARG A 114 6.14 14.57 11.85
CA ARG A 114 5.51 15.42 10.83
C ARG A 114 4.10 14.96 10.45
N ILE A 115 3.87 13.66 10.41
CA ILE A 115 2.63 13.05 9.92
C ILE A 115 1.86 12.29 10.99
N GLY A 116 2.34 12.31 12.24
CA GLY A 116 1.69 11.69 13.39
C GLY A 116 1.79 10.16 13.43
N VAL A 117 2.71 9.56 12.67
CA VAL A 117 2.98 8.12 12.73
C VAL A 117 3.74 7.81 14.01
N ASN A 118 3.24 6.83 14.75
CA ASN A 118 3.87 6.23 15.92
C ASN A 118 3.38 4.78 15.98
N ALA A 119 4.14 3.88 15.39
CA ALA A 119 3.70 2.53 15.09
C ALA A 119 4.71 1.49 15.56
N VAL A 120 4.22 0.33 15.98
CA VAL A 120 5.04 -0.86 16.19
C VAL A 120 5.32 -1.52 14.84
N LEU A 121 6.59 -1.82 14.58
CA LEU A 121 6.99 -2.53 13.38
C LEU A 121 6.53 -3.99 13.43
N GLN A 122 5.89 -4.41 12.35
CA GLN A 122 5.45 -5.76 12.12
C GLN A 122 6.51 -6.50 11.32
N GLU A 123 6.79 -7.72 11.74
CA GLU A 123 7.73 -8.63 11.09
C GLU A 123 6.97 -9.83 10.49
N GLY A 124 7.59 -10.50 9.53
CA GLY A 124 7.08 -11.71 8.90
C GLY A 124 7.20 -11.69 7.37
N THR A 125 7.18 -12.88 6.77
CA THR A 125 7.23 -13.07 5.31
C THR A 125 5.87 -12.90 4.63
N ASP A 126 4.77 -13.10 5.37
CA ASP A 126 3.41 -12.84 4.88
C ASP A 126 3.10 -11.33 4.97
N SER A 127 3.34 -10.64 3.87
CA SER A 127 3.14 -9.19 3.73
C SER A 127 1.69 -8.79 4.06
N LYS A 128 0.70 -9.59 3.67
CA LYS A 128 -0.72 -9.31 3.89
C LYS A 128 -1.03 -9.31 5.38
N LYS A 129 -0.59 -10.33 6.12
CA LYS A 129 -0.79 -10.39 7.59
C LYS A 129 -0.01 -9.33 8.35
N ALA A 130 1.18 -8.96 7.88
CA ALA A 130 1.97 -7.93 8.52
C ALA A 130 1.37 -6.53 8.31
N LEU A 131 0.99 -6.19 7.07
CA LEU A 131 0.33 -4.92 6.74
C LEU A 131 -1.07 -4.80 7.37
N TYR A 132 -1.74 -5.93 7.64
CA TYR A 132 -2.98 -5.95 8.44
C TYR A 132 -2.78 -5.51 9.89
N ARG A 133 -1.54 -5.53 10.40
CA ARG A 133 -1.21 -5.12 11.76
C ARG A 133 -0.51 -3.76 11.85
N GLY A 134 -0.26 -3.09 10.72
CA GLY A 134 0.31 -1.74 10.67
C GLY A 134 1.51 -1.64 9.74
N VAL A 135 2.60 -1.02 10.23
CA VAL A 135 3.82 -0.80 9.46
C VAL A 135 4.63 -2.09 9.42
N TRP A 136 4.88 -2.62 8.23
CA TRP A 136 5.65 -3.84 8.00
C TRP A 136 7.09 -3.51 7.58
N ARG A 137 8.06 -4.21 8.19
CA ARG A 137 9.43 -4.25 7.69
C ARG A 137 9.59 -5.41 6.73
N VAL A 138 10.04 -5.13 5.52
CA VAL A 138 10.26 -6.15 4.49
C VAL A 138 11.47 -7.02 4.90
N PRO A 139 11.29 -8.34 5.14
CA PRO A 139 12.28 -9.14 5.83
C PRO A 139 13.58 -9.39 5.04
N GLU A 140 13.52 -9.36 3.72
CA GLU A 140 14.65 -9.56 2.80
C GLU A 140 15.64 -8.37 2.80
N PHE A 141 15.23 -7.25 3.39
CA PHE A 141 16.00 -6.02 3.47
C PHE A 141 16.73 -5.88 4.82
N GLY A 142 17.55 -4.84 4.94
CA GLY A 142 18.41 -4.61 6.09
C GLY A 142 17.66 -4.29 7.38
N THR A 143 18.45 -4.08 8.43
CA THR A 143 18.00 -3.57 9.74
C THR A 143 18.93 -2.45 10.19
N PRO A 144 18.57 -1.64 11.20
CA PRO A 144 19.48 -0.61 11.71
C PRO A 144 20.80 -1.18 12.25
N LEU A 145 20.81 -2.44 12.68
CA LEU A 145 22.00 -3.16 13.15
C LEU A 145 22.79 -3.84 12.01
N LYS A 146 22.11 -4.21 10.91
CA LYS A 146 22.70 -4.83 9.72
C LYS A 146 22.36 -3.99 8.50
N ASN A 147 23.18 -2.96 8.25
CA ASN A 147 22.92 -1.92 7.26
C ASN A 147 23.67 -2.11 5.94
N ASP A 148 24.04 -3.36 5.63
CA ASP A 148 24.63 -3.74 4.35
C ASP A 148 23.62 -3.57 3.20
N ASN A 149 22.33 -3.73 3.51
CA ASN A 149 21.19 -3.49 2.63
C ASN A 149 20.32 -2.35 3.20
N PRO A 150 19.60 -1.59 2.35
CA PRO A 150 18.67 -0.57 2.83
C PRO A 150 17.55 -1.22 3.65
N ILE A 151 16.90 -0.43 4.50
CA ILE A 151 15.72 -0.86 5.26
C ILE A 151 14.48 -0.41 4.49
N ILE A 152 13.57 -1.33 4.22
CA ILE A 152 12.28 -0.99 3.59
C ILE A 152 11.15 -1.17 4.60
N LEU A 153 10.39 -0.11 4.81
CA LEU A 153 9.19 -0.07 5.63
C LEU A 153 7.99 0.25 4.73
N ALA A 154 6.93 -0.55 4.83
CA ALA A 154 5.71 -0.39 4.07
C ALA A 154 4.49 -0.31 5.00
N ALA A 155 3.50 0.50 4.63
CA ALA A 155 2.22 0.55 5.32
C ALA A 155 1.13 0.95 4.33
N HIS A 156 -0.13 0.66 4.69
CA HIS A 156 -1.27 1.09 3.90
C HIS A 156 -1.37 2.62 3.84
N ARG A 157 -1.92 3.15 2.75
CA ARG A 157 -2.29 4.58 2.69
C ARG A 157 -3.61 4.84 3.40
N PHE A 158 -4.64 4.04 3.14
CA PHE A 158 -5.99 4.28 3.69
C PHE A 158 -6.33 3.37 4.87
N GLY A 159 -5.61 2.25 5.02
CA GLY A 159 -5.90 1.22 6.01
C GLY A 159 -7.21 0.50 5.75
N TYR A 160 -7.63 -0.33 6.69
CA TYR A 160 -8.87 -1.10 6.59
C TYR A 160 -10.05 -0.37 7.24
N ILE A 161 -11.26 -0.72 6.85
CA ILE A 161 -12.50 -0.06 7.30
C ILE A 161 -12.72 -0.31 8.79
N GLU A 162 -12.44 -1.53 9.26
CA GLU A 162 -12.55 -1.96 10.64
C GLU A 162 -11.54 -1.29 11.59
N TRP A 163 -10.49 -0.64 11.06
CA TRP A 163 -9.54 0.07 11.89
C TRP A 163 -10.14 1.33 12.48
N SER A 164 -9.80 1.62 13.73
CA SER A 164 -10.17 2.89 14.36
C SER A 164 -9.48 4.06 13.67
N SER A 165 -10.08 5.25 13.76
CA SER A 165 -9.49 6.48 13.22
C SER A 165 -8.09 6.74 13.79
N THR A 166 -7.91 6.51 15.10
CA THR A 166 -6.61 6.63 15.78
C THR A 166 -5.60 5.65 15.20
N PHE A 167 -5.98 4.38 15.05
CA PHE A 167 -5.09 3.36 14.52
C PHE A 167 -4.65 3.68 13.08
N ARG A 168 -5.59 4.13 12.23
CA ARG A 168 -5.26 4.61 10.89
C ARG A 168 -4.27 5.77 10.95
N LYS A 169 -4.51 6.77 11.79
CA LYS A 169 -3.62 7.95 11.90
C LYS A 169 -2.18 7.58 12.30
N THR A 170 -2.01 6.63 13.22
CA THR A 170 -0.68 6.31 13.79
C THR A 170 0.05 5.20 13.05
N ASN A 171 -0.64 4.29 12.35
CA ASN A 171 -0.07 3.07 11.74
C ASN A 171 -0.15 3.01 10.21
N THR A 172 -0.66 4.05 9.55
CA THR A 172 -0.69 4.16 8.07
C THR A 172 0.28 5.20 7.56
N PHE A 173 0.62 5.10 6.29
CA PHE A 173 1.34 6.12 5.54
C PHE A 173 0.40 7.02 4.72
N ALA A 174 -0.83 7.25 5.22
CA ALA A 174 -1.83 8.11 4.58
C ALA A 174 -1.28 9.48 4.15
N ASN A 175 -0.48 10.05 5.05
CA ASN A 175 0.04 11.40 4.96
C ASN A 175 1.51 11.46 4.55
N LEU A 176 2.09 10.37 4.02
CA LEU A 176 3.48 10.36 3.55
C LEU A 176 3.82 11.51 2.57
N PRO A 177 2.91 11.94 1.66
CA PRO A 177 3.17 13.11 0.79
C PRO A 177 3.40 14.43 1.54
N ASN A 178 3.06 14.52 2.82
CA ASN A 178 3.31 15.70 3.65
C ASN A 178 4.70 15.70 4.30
N VAL A 179 5.46 14.61 4.17
CA VAL A 179 6.87 14.54 4.58
C VAL A 179 7.71 15.31 3.57
N LYS A 180 8.66 16.10 4.06
CA LYS A 180 9.55 16.93 3.24
C LYS A 180 11.01 16.54 3.43
N VAL A 181 11.82 16.82 2.42
CA VAL A 181 13.29 16.76 2.56
C VAL A 181 13.72 17.62 3.75
N GLY A 182 14.58 17.05 4.59
CA GLY A 182 15.04 17.64 5.84
C GLY A 182 14.21 17.26 7.08
N ASP A 183 12.99 16.73 6.91
CA ASP A 183 12.25 16.17 8.05
C ASP A 183 13.01 14.98 8.65
N THR A 184 12.84 14.78 9.95
CA THR A 184 13.46 13.67 10.68
C THR A 184 12.42 12.67 11.14
N PHE A 185 12.85 11.42 11.28
CA PHE A 185 12.07 10.37 11.90
C PHE A 185 12.98 9.48 12.75
N GLN A 186 12.37 8.78 13.71
CA GLN A 186 13.06 7.88 14.61
C GLN A 186 12.59 6.46 14.39
N LEU A 187 13.55 5.56 14.25
CA LEU A 187 13.35 4.12 14.35
C LEU A 187 13.96 3.66 15.68
N THR A 188 13.10 3.22 16.59
CA THR A 188 13.55 2.57 17.82
C THR A 188 13.77 1.10 17.51
N TRP A 189 14.98 0.59 17.71
CA TRP A 189 15.31 -0.80 17.45
C TRP A 189 16.20 -1.36 18.56
N ASP A 190 15.81 -2.47 19.17
CA ASP A 190 16.51 -3.07 20.33
C ASP A 190 16.85 -2.02 21.40
N GLN A 191 15.87 -1.17 21.71
CA GLN A 191 15.98 -0.06 22.66
C GLN A 191 17.15 0.91 22.35
N ARG A 192 17.38 1.17 21.07
CA ARG A 192 18.28 2.20 20.55
C ARG A 192 17.51 3.14 19.63
N ALA A 193 17.74 4.44 19.76
CA ALA A 193 17.11 5.45 18.90
C ALA A 193 17.98 5.73 17.67
N PHE A 194 17.54 5.29 16.50
CA PHE A 194 18.13 5.64 15.22
C PHE A 194 17.37 6.81 14.61
N VAL A 195 18.04 7.95 14.45
CA VAL A 195 17.44 9.16 13.87
C VAL A 195 17.86 9.29 12.42
N TYR A 196 16.89 9.32 11.52
CA TYR A 196 17.08 9.48 10.09
C TYR A 196 16.59 10.85 9.65
N LYS A 197 17.16 11.34 8.54
CA LYS A 197 16.76 12.59 7.89
C LYS A 197 16.38 12.28 6.45
N VAL A 198 15.21 12.74 6.04
CA VAL A 198 14.71 12.59 4.68
C VAL A 198 15.61 13.37 3.73
N TYR A 199 16.22 12.72 2.75
CA TYR A 199 17.05 13.37 1.72
C TYR A 199 16.34 13.44 0.36
N LYS A 200 15.39 12.54 0.11
CA LYS A 200 14.62 12.44 -1.13
C LYS A 200 13.19 11.99 -0.83
N THR A 201 12.24 12.47 -1.63
CA THR A 201 10.85 12.03 -1.64
C THR A 201 10.44 11.77 -3.09
N GLU A 202 9.72 10.67 -3.36
CA GLU A 202 9.26 10.32 -4.69
C GLU A 202 7.89 9.63 -4.63
N GLU A 203 7.14 9.72 -5.73
CA GLU A 203 5.92 8.97 -5.95
C GLU A 203 6.10 8.12 -7.21
N GLY A 204 5.80 6.84 -7.13
CA GLY A 204 6.01 5.92 -8.23
C GLY A 204 5.50 4.51 -7.94
N LYS A 205 5.48 3.67 -8.98
CA LYS A 205 5.15 2.25 -8.86
C LYS A 205 6.34 1.40 -8.43
N LEU A 206 7.55 1.91 -8.64
CA LEU A 206 8.82 1.22 -8.38
C LEU A 206 9.71 2.14 -7.55
N LEU A 207 10.47 1.55 -6.64
CA LEU A 207 11.55 2.25 -5.93
C LEU A 207 12.69 2.49 -6.91
N THR A 208 13.17 3.73 -6.96
CA THR A 208 14.26 4.11 -7.89
C THR A 208 15.63 4.18 -7.22
N ASP A 209 15.68 4.09 -5.89
CA ASP A 209 16.90 4.20 -5.10
C ASP A 209 16.96 3.12 -4.01
N TYR A 210 17.96 2.26 -4.11
CA TYR A 210 18.27 1.19 -3.14
C TYR A 210 19.62 1.42 -2.43
N ASN A 211 20.23 2.58 -2.62
CA ASN A 211 21.55 2.93 -2.07
C ASN A 211 21.45 3.89 -0.87
N ALA A 212 20.24 4.09 -0.35
CA ALA A 212 19.90 4.98 0.76
C ALA A 212 20.58 4.61 2.09
#